data_AF-A0A5C6US33-F1
#
_entry.id   AF-A0A5C6US33-F1
#
_cell.length_a   1.000
_cell.length_b   1.000
_cell.length_c   1.000
_cell.angle_alpha   90.00
_cell.angle_beta   90.00
_cell.angle_gamma   90.00
#
_symmetry.space_group_name_H-M   'P 1'
#
loop_
_entity.id
_entity.type
_entity.pdbx_description
1 polymer ?
#
loop_
_entity_poly.entity_id
_entity_poly.type
_entity_poly.pdbx_seq_one_letter_code
_entity_poly.pdbx_strand_id
1 'polypeptide(L)'
;MLQAMILLSCPFFGVFIIYNMSRKMYSKNDLPDWLLRRVQFDDFVLKSPDIEEETDIIPFNDALILNDNKTKRKILIDLLKGEFLKNVDALELALQSDDSETSHYAATAVQQVKSDLMKTMRQLEEQLLYDGGDYDSLEAYRDLLKHYIRIEFLDKQTRKKYTYLYYQTLDKLIKISPASDELNFIEKIESAITLNEHQVALETAKQFLEVFPEKEDAYFSALNVHYSMRNSSEFKQVMNKLRSSDIKLSPDKLNQLRFWLQGDEYEQQL
;
A
#
# COMPACT_ATOMS: atom_id res chain seq x y z
N MET A 1 10.45 -55.07 -35.23
CA MET A 1 11.74 -55.28 -34.52
C MET A 1 12.20 -54.00 -33.83
N LEU A 2 12.48 -52.90 -34.55
CA LEU A 2 13.04 -51.65 -33.97
C LEU A 2 12.14 -50.99 -32.90
N GLN A 3 10.83 -50.94 -33.11
CA GLN A 3 9.88 -50.30 -32.19
C GLN A 3 9.71 -51.05 -30.86
N ALA A 4 9.85 -52.38 -30.88
CA ALA A 4 9.77 -53.20 -29.66
C ALA A 4 11.03 -53.02 -28.78
N MET A 5 12.20 -52.76 -29.38
CA MET A 5 13.42 -52.48 -28.64
C MET A 5 13.38 -51.12 -27.93
N ILE A 6 12.74 -50.11 -28.52
CA ILE A 6 12.58 -48.76 -27.94
C ILE A 6 11.65 -48.80 -26.72
N LEU A 7 10.56 -49.57 -26.79
CA LEU A 7 9.58 -49.67 -25.70
C LEU A 7 10.16 -50.43 -24.48
N LEU A 8 11.04 -51.41 -24.72
CA LEU A 8 11.70 -52.17 -23.66
C LEU A 8 12.79 -51.37 -22.93
N SER A 9 13.42 -50.39 -23.60
CA SER A 9 14.57 -49.64 -23.06
C SER A 9 14.18 -48.32 -22.36
N CYS A 10 12.92 -47.88 -22.51
CA CYS A 10 12.38 -46.66 -21.88
C CYS A 10 12.48 -46.63 -20.33
N PRO A 11 12.17 -47.71 -19.57
CA PRO A 11 12.24 -47.64 -18.10
C PRO A 11 13.67 -47.61 -17.56
N PHE A 12 14.65 -48.16 -18.30
CA PHE A 12 16.05 -48.20 -17.86
C PHE A 12 16.78 -46.88 -18.08
N PHE A 13 16.38 -46.11 -19.10
CA PHE A 13 16.96 -44.78 -19.37
C PHE A 13 16.70 -43.79 -18.23
N GLY A 14 15.51 -43.85 -17.62
CA GLY A 14 15.18 -43.00 -16.47
C GLY A 14 16.08 -43.29 -15.26
N VAL A 15 16.27 -44.58 -14.93
CA VAL A 15 17.16 -44.99 -13.83
C VAL A 15 18.61 -44.61 -14.12
N PHE A 16 19.05 -44.71 -15.37
CA PHE A 16 20.39 -44.31 -15.79
C PHE A 16 20.64 -42.79 -15.66
N ILE A 17 19.65 -41.96 -15.98
CA ILE A 17 19.73 -40.50 -15.80
C ILE A 17 19.79 -40.15 -14.31
N ILE A 18 18.93 -40.75 -13.48
CA ILE A 18 18.93 -40.52 -12.03
C ILE A 18 20.25 -40.96 -11.39
N TYR A 19 20.78 -42.12 -11.79
CA TYR A 19 22.07 -42.63 -11.31
C TYR A 19 23.23 -41.69 -11.70
N ASN A 20 23.25 -41.17 -12.92
CA ASN A 20 24.26 -40.20 -13.36
C ASN A 20 24.14 -38.86 -12.63
N MET A 21 22.93 -38.36 -12.37
CA MET A 21 22.72 -37.16 -11.55
C MET A 21 23.21 -37.36 -10.11
N SER A 22 22.96 -38.53 -9.51
CA SER A 22 23.45 -38.83 -8.15
C SER A 22 24.97 -38.96 -8.05
N ARG A 23 25.68 -39.22 -9.16
CA ARG A 23 27.16 -39.22 -9.19
C ARG A 23 27.76 -37.83 -9.43
N LYS A 24 26.96 -36.83 -9.86
CA LYS A 24 27.45 -35.50 -10.27
C LYS A 24 27.12 -34.35 -9.30
N MET A 25 26.57 -34.60 -8.12
CA MET A 25 26.33 -33.59 -7.07
C MET A 25 26.42 -34.30 -5.71
N TYR A 26 27.31 -34.01 -4.75
CA TYR A 26 28.03 -32.80 -4.37
C TYR A 26 29.47 -33.18 -3.96
N SER A 27 30.49 -32.60 -4.63
CA SER A 27 31.85 -32.51 -4.06
C SER A 27 31.81 -31.43 -2.98
N LYS A 28 32.21 -31.79 -1.76
CA LYS A 28 31.96 -31.05 -0.51
C LYS A 28 32.92 -29.88 -0.26
N ASN A 29 33.70 -29.43 -1.25
CA ASN A 29 34.93 -28.67 -0.98
C ASN A 29 35.09 -27.30 -1.63
N ASP A 30 34.09 -26.70 -2.31
CA ASP A 30 34.25 -25.34 -2.88
C ASP A 30 33.14 -24.38 -2.43
N LEU A 31 32.98 -24.22 -1.11
CA LEU A 31 32.35 -22.98 -0.59
C LEU A 31 33.45 -21.92 -0.43
N PRO A 32 33.33 -20.72 -1.02
CA PRO A 32 34.36 -19.70 -0.96
C PRO A 32 34.52 -19.15 0.48
N ASP A 33 35.77 -18.99 0.93
CA ASP A 33 36.17 -18.68 2.31
C ASP A 33 35.48 -17.46 2.96
N TRP A 34 34.94 -16.53 2.17
CA TRP A 34 34.19 -15.38 2.68
C TRP A 34 32.83 -15.78 3.29
N LEU A 35 32.29 -16.95 2.94
CA LEU A 35 31.08 -17.52 3.54
C LEU A 35 31.34 -18.24 4.88
N LEU A 36 32.60 -18.62 5.15
CA LEU A 36 33.01 -19.31 6.37
C LEU A 36 33.56 -18.36 7.46
N ARG A 37 33.58 -17.05 7.20
CA ARG A 37 33.95 -16.05 8.21
C ARG A 37 32.82 -15.90 9.23
N ARG A 38 32.75 -16.86 10.14
CA ARG A 38 31.98 -16.78 11.37
C ARG A 38 32.58 -15.64 12.19
N VAL A 39 31.91 -14.50 12.21
CA VAL A 39 32.17 -13.43 13.19
C VAL A 39 32.04 -14.07 14.56
N GLN A 40 33.15 -14.20 15.28
CA GLN A 40 33.15 -14.52 16.71
C GLN A 40 32.49 -13.33 17.40
N PHE A 41 31.18 -13.38 17.58
CA PHE A 41 30.55 -12.62 18.65
C PHE A 41 30.98 -13.27 19.96
N ASP A 42 31.54 -12.45 20.85
CA ASP A 42 31.86 -12.80 22.23
C ASP A 42 30.70 -13.59 22.86
N ASP A 43 31.06 -14.55 23.71
CA ASP A 43 30.17 -15.40 24.49
C ASP A 43 29.16 -14.56 25.31
N PHE A 44 28.07 -14.12 24.70
CA PHE A 44 26.87 -13.70 25.40
C PHE A 44 25.98 -14.93 25.49
N VAL A 45 26.04 -15.58 26.66
CA VAL A 45 25.10 -16.59 27.18
C VAL A 45 23.97 -16.90 26.20
N LEU A 46 24.17 -17.94 25.39
CA LEU A 46 23.11 -18.56 24.61
C LEU A 46 22.09 -19.13 25.61
N LYS A 47 21.12 -18.31 25.98
CA LYS A 47 19.84 -18.81 26.49
C LYS A 47 19.30 -19.66 25.36
N SER A 48 19.10 -20.95 25.61
CA SER A 48 18.45 -21.86 24.68
C SER A 48 17.18 -21.18 24.12
N PRO A 49 16.99 -21.15 22.79
CA PRO A 49 15.78 -20.56 22.21
C PRO A 49 14.60 -21.33 22.77
N ASP A 50 13.63 -20.61 23.33
CA ASP A 50 12.42 -21.20 23.85
C ASP A 50 11.58 -21.58 22.62
N ILE A 51 11.65 -22.86 22.23
CA ILE A 51 11.09 -23.37 20.96
C ILE A 51 9.57 -23.15 20.91
N GLU A 52 8.91 -23.03 22.07
CA GLU A 52 7.48 -22.68 22.16
C GLU A 52 7.21 -21.23 21.68
N GLU A 53 8.16 -20.31 21.81
CA GLU A 53 8.04 -18.90 21.41
C GLU A 53 8.30 -18.68 19.90
N GLU A 54 9.00 -19.60 19.22
CA GLU A 54 9.35 -19.50 17.79
C GLU A 54 8.39 -20.27 16.86
N THR A 55 7.60 -21.22 17.37
CA THR A 55 6.64 -21.98 16.55
C THR A 55 5.24 -21.38 16.46
N ASP A 56 4.97 -20.33 17.22
CA ASP A 56 3.66 -19.66 17.28
C ASP A 56 3.71 -18.25 16.68
N ILE A 57 4.31 -18.13 15.49
CA ILE A 57 4.32 -16.88 14.71
C ILE A 57 2.94 -16.71 14.07
N ILE A 58 1.95 -16.42 14.90
CA ILE A 58 0.61 -16.02 14.47
C ILE A 58 0.69 -14.55 14.04
N PRO A 59 0.12 -14.16 12.88
CA PRO A 59 -0.02 -12.76 12.51
C PRO A 59 -0.66 -11.96 13.65
N PHE A 60 -0.14 -10.77 13.91
CA PHE A 60 -0.50 -9.98 15.09
C PHE A 60 -2.01 -9.77 15.26
N ASN A 61 -2.75 -9.57 14.15
CA ASN A 61 -4.22 -9.46 14.16
C ASN A 61 -4.91 -10.72 14.70
N ASP A 62 -4.48 -11.90 14.22
CA ASP A 62 -5.05 -13.17 14.64
C ASP A 62 -4.72 -13.47 16.10
N ALA A 63 -3.53 -13.05 16.56
CA ALA A 63 -3.12 -13.19 17.93
C ALA A 63 -3.95 -12.32 18.90
N LEU A 64 -4.42 -11.15 18.48
CA LEU A 64 -5.32 -10.30 19.27
C LEU A 64 -6.77 -10.82 19.30
N ILE A 65 -7.20 -11.54 18.28
CA ILE A 65 -8.56 -12.09 18.19
C ILE A 65 -8.67 -13.40 18.97
N LEU A 66 -7.70 -14.31 18.79
CA LEU A 66 -7.82 -15.71 19.19
C LEU A 66 -7.25 -16.06 20.57
N ASN A 67 -6.40 -15.20 21.15
CA ASN A 67 -5.71 -15.51 22.41
C ASN A 67 -6.39 -14.95 23.67
N ASP A 68 -5.86 -15.34 24.83
CA ASP A 68 -6.28 -14.88 26.15
C ASP A 68 -5.75 -13.47 26.48
N ASN A 69 -6.40 -12.79 27.43
CA ASN A 69 -6.08 -11.39 27.76
C ASN A 69 -4.62 -11.19 28.21
N LYS A 70 -4.00 -12.19 28.85
CA LYS A 70 -2.60 -12.11 29.26
C LYS A 70 -1.66 -12.03 28.05
N THR A 71 -1.91 -12.86 27.04
CA THR A 71 -1.15 -12.85 25.78
C THR A 71 -1.40 -11.57 25.00
N LYS A 72 -2.67 -11.11 24.90
CA LYS A 72 -3.00 -9.82 24.27
C LYS A 72 -2.23 -8.64 24.90
N ARG A 73 -2.13 -8.61 26.23
CA ARG A 73 -1.36 -7.58 26.96
C ARG A 73 0.15 -7.67 26.69
N LYS A 74 0.75 -8.86 26.67
CA LYS A 74 2.17 -9.06 26.33
C LYS A 74 2.45 -8.54 24.91
N ILE A 75 1.58 -8.89 23.97
CA ILE A 75 1.64 -8.47 22.57
C ILE A 75 1.54 -6.94 22.44
N LEU A 76 0.61 -6.28 23.15
CA LEU A 76 0.53 -4.82 23.19
C LEU A 76 1.78 -4.16 23.79
N ILE A 77 2.36 -4.75 24.85
CA ILE A 77 3.58 -4.27 25.49
C ILE A 77 4.80 -4.43 24.57
N ASP A 78 4.85 -5.48 23.76
CA ASP A 78 5.94 -5.69 22.82
C ASP A 78 5.77 -4.85 21.55
N LEU A 79 4.52 -4.59 21.14
CA LEU A 79 4.21 -3.57 20.15
C LEU A 79 4.74 -2.21 20.64
N LEU A 80 4.50 -1.85 21.92
CA LEU A 80 5.05 -0.68 22.62
C LEU A 80 6.60 -0.57 22.61
N LYS A 81 7.32 -1.58 22.12
CA LYS A 81 8.79 -1.59 22.04
C LYS A 81 9.32 -1.70 20.60
N GLY A 82 8.47 -1.86 19.58
CA GLY A 82 8.86 -2.31 18.23
C GLY A 82 8.41 -1.42 17.05
N GLU A 83 8.24 -2.00 15.85
CA GLU A 83 7.84 -1.30 14.62
C GLU A 83 6.31 -1.11 14.51
N PHE A 84 5.82 -0.06 15.17
CA PHE A 84 4.39 0.25 15.33
C PHE A 84 3.61 0.55 14.06
N LEU A 85 4.22 1.20 13.07
CA LEU A 85 3.52 1.74 11.89
C LEU A 85 2.95 0.64 10.99
N LYS A 86 3.44 -0.59 11.13
CA LYS A 86 2.99 -1.74 10.34
C LYS A 86 1.69 -2.37 10.85
N ASN A 87 1.21 -2.01 12.05
CA ASN A 87 0.10 -2.71 12.71
C ASN A 87 -0.93 -1.76 13.36
N VAL A 88 -1.27 -0.64 12.70
CA VAL A 88 -2.28 0.31 13.20
C VAL A 88 -3.66 -0.35 13.34
N ASP A 89 -4.08 -1.13 12.34
CA ASP A 89 -5.34 -1.88 12.33
C ASP A 89 -5.50 -2.82 13.54
N ALA A 90 -4.37 -3.27 14.08
CA ALA A 90 -4.36 -4.19 15.20
C ALA A 90 -4.56 -3.50 16.55
N LEU A 91 -4.06 -2.28 16.70
CA LEU A 91 -4.38 -1.44 17.85
C LEU A 91 -5.87 -1.11 17.91
N GLU A 92 -6.51 -0.97 16.74
CA GLU A 92 -7.95 -0.78 16.63
C GLU A 92 -8.72 -2.00 17.17
N LEU A 93 -8.32 -3.21 16.80
CA LEU A 93 -8.90 -4.44 17.35
C LEU A 93 -8.72 -4.53 18.88
N ALA A 94 -7.54 -4.14 19.39
CA ALA A 94 -7.26 -4.16 20.82
C ALA A 94 -8.05 -3.10 21.61
N LEU A 95 -8.37 -1.96 21.00
CA LEU A 95 -9.25 -0.93 21.58
C LEU A 95 -10.68 -1.43 21.78
N GLN A 96 -11.14 -2.34 20.92
CA GLN A 96 -12.48 -2.93 20.98
C GLN A 96 -12.57 -4.14 21.93
N SER A 97 -11.50 -4.45 22.67
CA SER A 97 -11.47 -5.56 23.62
C SER A 97 -12.45 -5.34 24.79
N ASP A 98 -13.14 -6.40 25.20
CA ASP A 98 -13.99 -6.41 26.40
C ASP A 98 -13.17 -6.31 27.71
N ASP A 99 -11.86 -6.63 27.65
CA ASP A 99 -10.93 -6.50 28.77
C ASP A 99 -10.49 -5.04 28.95
N SER A 100 -10.97 -4.38 30.00
CA SER A 100 -10.73 -2.96 30.26
C SER A 100 -9.24 -2.59 30.35
N GLU A 101 -8.40 -3.53 30.78
CA GLU A 101 -6.95 -3.32 30.89
C GLU A 101 -6.27 -3.38 29.52
N THR A 102 -6.61 -4.37 28.68
CA THR A 102 -6.19 -4.46 27.27
C THR A 102 -6.58 -3.20 26.50
N SER A 103 -7.81 -2.71 26.66
CA SER A 103 -8.28 -1.49 25.99
C SER A 103 -7.55 -0.24 26.49
N HIS A 104 -7.20 -0.18 27.79
CA HIS A 104 -6.38 0.91 28.33
C HIS A 104 -4.95 0.91 27.79
N TYR A 105 -4.32 -0.26 27.69
CA TYR A 105 -3.01 -0.41 27.06
C TYR A 105 -3.02 -0.03 25.58
N ALA A 106 -4.06 -0.47 24.84
CA ALA A 106 -4.25 -0.11 23.44
C ALA A 106 -4.40 1.42 23.27
N ALA A 107 -5.18 2.08 24.13
CA ALA A 107 -5.34 3.53 24.11
C ALA A 107 -4.01 4.28 24.37
N THR A 108 -3.20 3.79 25.29
CA THR A 108 -1.88 4.38 25.59
C THR A 108 -0.91 4.18 24.43
N ALA A 109 -0.91 3.00 23.81
CA ALA A 109 -0.11 2.71 22.63
C ALA A 109 -0.51 3.58 21.43
N VAL A 110 -1.81 3.74 21.19
CA VAL A 110 -2.35 4.65 20.18
C VAL A 110 -1.87 6.10 20.40
N GLN A 111 -1.92 6.58 21.64
CA GLN A 111 -1.46 7.93 21.97
C GLN A 111 0.05 8.10 21.73
N GLN A 112 0.85 7.08 22.06
CA GLN A 112 2.28 7.07 21.79
C GLN A 112 2.57 7.09 20.28
N VAL A 113 1.90 6.25 19.50
CA VAL A 113 2.02 6.20 18.03
C VAL A 113 1.71 7.56 17.40
N LYS A 114 0.62 8.20 17.85
CA LYS A 114 0.27 9.56 17.40
C LYS A 114 1.40 10.56 17.69
N SER A 115 1.97 10.50 18.89
CA SER A 115 3.07 11.38 19.30
C SER A 115 4.32 11.17 18.44
N ASP A 116 4.70 9.92 18.19
CA ASP A 116 5.89 9.58 17.41
C ASP A 116 5.73 9.99 15.94
N LEU A 117 4.56 9.74 15.35
CA LEU A 117 4.24 10.22 14.01
C LEU A 117 4.28 11.73 13.89
N MET A 118 3.70 12.45 14.85
CA MET A 118 3.76 13.92 14.88
C MET A 118 5.21 14.42 14.99
N LYS A 119 6.07 13.71 15.72
CA LYS A 119 7.50 14.04 15.83
C LYS A 119 8.22 13.81 14.51
N THR A 120 8.07 12.64 13.88
CA THR A 120 8.68 12.34 12.57
C THR A 120 8.22 13.33 11.51
N MET A 121 6.94 13.66 11.51
CA MET A 121 6.38 14.59 10.53
C MET A 121 6.93 16.01 10.70
N ARG A 122 7.11 16.50 11.95
CA ARG A 122 7.79 17.79 12.21
C ARG A 122 9.24 17.78 11.73
N GLN A 123 9.96 16.67 11.94
CA GLN A 123 11.35 16.54 11.49
C GLN A 123 11.45 16.61 9.95
N LEU A 124 10.54 15.95 9.23
CA LEU A 124 10.46 16.04 7.77
C LEU A 124 10.05 17.43 7.29
N GLU A 125 9.09 18.08 7.95
CA GLU A 125 8.71 19.48 7.65
C GLU A 125 9.92 20.42 7.78
N GLU A 126 10.73 20.26 8.82
CA GLU A 126 11.98 21.01 9.00
C GLU A 126 12.97 20.71 7.87
N GLN A 127 13.24 19.44 7.56
CA GLN A 127 14.15 19.04 6.47
C GLN A 127 13.74 19.63 5.13
N LEU A 128 12.44 19.57 4.79
CA LEU A 128 11.90 20.15 3.56
C LEU A 128 12.07 21.67 3.47
N LEU A 129 12.07 22.38 4.60
CA LEU A 129 12.33 23.82 4.65
C LEU A 129 13.82 24.15 4.41
N TYR A 130 14.73 23.30 4.89
CA TYR A 130 16.17 23.53 4.77
C TYR A 130 16.73 23.12 3.39
N ASP A 131 16.31 21.98 2.85
CA ASP A 131 16.91 21.40 1.63
C ASP A 131 16.19 21.82 0.33
N GLY A 132 15.15 22.67 0.43
CA GLY A 132 14.35 23.11 -0.70
C GLY A 132 13.39 22.04 -1.26
N GLY A 133 13.39 20.84 -0.68
CA GLY A 133 12.52 19.71 -1.03
C GLY A 133 12.83 19.14 -2.41
N ASP A 134 13.80 18.25 -2.50
CA ASP A 134 13.97 17.42 -3.69
C ASP A 134 12.81 16.42 -3.85
N TYR A 135 12.75 15.76 -5.01
CA TYR A 135 11.65 14.85 -5.33
C TYR A 135 11.55 13.70 -4.31
N ASP A 136 12.68 13.10 -3.95
CA ASP A 136 12.74 11.96 -3.03
C ASP A 136 12.25 12.33 -1.62
N SER A 137 12.62 13.51 -1.12
CA SER A 137 12.15 14.00 0.18
C SER A 137 10.65 14.30 0.16
N LEU A 138 10.14 14.85 -0.94
CA LEU A 138 8.71 15.11 -1.11
C LEU A 138 7.90 13.81 -1.23
N GLU A 139 8.45 12.79 -1.88
CA GLU A 139 7.85 11.46 -1.98
C GLU A 139 7.76 10.78 -0.61
N ALA A 140 8.86 10.77 0.15
CA ALA A 140 8.87 10.24 1.52
C ALA A 140 7.86 10.97 2.42
N TYR A 141 7.75 12.30 2.29
CA TYR A 141 6.77 13.08 3.03
C TYR A 141 5.33 12.80 2.60
N ARG A 142 5.08 12.63 1.28
CA ARG A 142 3.78 12.21 0.72
C ARG A 142 3.34 10.88 1.31
N ASP A 143 4.23 9.89 1.34
CA ASP A 143 3.92 8.56 1.87
C ASP A 143 3.60 8.59 3.36
N LEU A 144 4.38 9.34 4.14
CA LEU A 144 4.09 9.50 5.57
C LEU A 144 2.73 10.17 5.80
N LEU A 145 2.40 11.22 5.05
CA LEU A 145 1.10 11.89 5.13
C LEU A 145 -0.04 10.93 4.76
N LYS A 146 0.13 10.13 3.70
CA LYS A 146 -0.85 9.12 3.28
C LYS A 146 -1.14 8.12 4.40
N HIS A 147 -0.10 7.64 5.09
CA HIS A 147 -0.26 6.76 6.24
C HIS A 147 -0.92 7.48 7.41
N TYR A 148 -0.50 8.71 7.72
CA TYR A 148 -1.03 9.48 8.84
C TYR A 148 -2.53 9.72 8.68
N ILE A 149 -2.99 10.17 7.51
CA ILE A 149 -4.41 10.51 7.26
C ILE A 149 -5.33 9.29 7.36
N ARG A 150 -4.83 8.06 7.20
CA ARG A 150 -5.63 6.83 7.27
C ARG A 150 -5.93 6.36 8.69
N ILE A 151 -5.21 6.87 9.68
CA ILE A 151 -5.41 6.50 11.09
C ILE A 151 -6.86 6.83 11.52
N GLU A 152 -7.62 5.84 11.99
CA GLU A 152 -9.06 5.97 12.23
C GLU A 152 -9.37 6.99 13.34
N PHE A 153 -8.59 6.99 14.42
CA PHE A 153 -8.80 7.86 15.59
C PHE A 153 -8.25 9.29 15.46
N LEU A 154 -7.86 9.72 14.25
CA LEU A 154 -7.61 11.14 14.01
C LEU A 154 -8.91 11.93 14.03
N ASP A 155 -8.95 12.96 14.87
CA ASP A 155 -10.06 13.90 14.89
C ASP A 155 -10.22 14.58 13.52
N LYS A 156 -11.46 14.98 13.23
CA LYS A 156 -11.84 15.52 11.91
C LYS A 156 -11.02 16.75 11.51
N GLN A 157 -10.66 17.63 12.45
CA GLN A 157 -9.88 18.83 12.12
C GLN A 157 -8.44 18.48 11.78
N THR A 158 -7.82 17.59 12.55
CA THR A 158 -6.49 17.07 12.30
C THR A 158 -6.43 16.35 10.95
N ARG A 159 -7.35 15.43 10.68
CA ARG A 159 -7.43 14.74 9.38
C ARG A 159 -7.59 15.71 8.22
N LYS A 160 -8.47 16.72 8.36
CA LYS A 160 -8.65 17.78 7.37
C LYS A 160 -7.33 18.51 7.10
N LYS A 161 -6.66 19.01 8.14
CA LYS A 161 -5.36 19.70 8.04
C LYS A 161 -4.34 18.86 7.26
N TYR A 162 -4.20 17.59 7.60
CA TYR A 162 -3.21 16.73 6.96
C TYR A 162 -3.57 16.34 5.54
N THR A 163 -4.86 16.21 5.23
CA THR A 163 -5.33 16.04 3.86
C THR A 163 -4.99 17.25 2.99
N TYR A 164 -5.05 18.48 3.54
CA TYR A 164 -4.56 19.68 2.84
C TYR A 164 -3.06 19.58 2.52
N LEU A 165 -2.25 19.25 3.52
CA LEU A 165 -0.80 19.11 3.33
C LEU A 165 -0.48 18.02 2.31
N TYR A 166 -1.22 16.92 2.32
CA TYR A 166 -1.01 15.81 1.39
C TYR A 166 -1.23 16.21 -0.06
N TYR A 167 -2.38 16.81 -0.39
CA TYR A 167 -2.61 17.23 -1.77
C TYR A 167 -1.69 18.39 -2.20
N GLN A 168 -1.22 19.24 -1.26
CA GLN A 168 -0.20 20.26 -1.53
C GLN A 168 1.17 19.65 -1.84
N THR A 169 1.56 18.57 -1.14
CA THR A 169 2.78 17.83 -1.45
C THR A 169 2.67 17.14 -2.81
N LEU A 170 1.52 16.54 -3.13
CA LEU A 170 1.24 16.00 -4.46
C LEU A 170 1.33 17.07 -5.55
N ASP A 171 0.83 18.28 -5.30
CA ASP A 171 0.94 19.41 -6.23
C ASP A 171 2.41 19.78 -6.52
N LYS A 172 3.29 19.75 -5.51
CA LYS A 172 4.73 19.97 -5.69
C LYS A 172 5.37 18.85 -6.51
N LEU A 173 5.06 17.59 -6.21
CA LEU A 173 5.56 16.43 -6.96
C LEU A 173 5.17 16.51 -8.44
N ILE A 174 3.89 16.81 -8.72
CA ILE A 174 3.38 17.00 -10.08
C ILE A 174 4.09 18.16 -10.78
N LYS A 175 4.38 19.27 -10.10
CA LYS A 175 5.10 20.41 -10.71
C LYS A 175 6.56 20.08 -11.06
N ILE A 176 7.21 19.26 -10.25
CA ILE A 176 8.60 18.84 -10.47
C ILE A 176 8.69 17.84 -11.62
N SER A 177 7.82 16.81 -11.61
CA SER A 177 7.79 15.77 -12.63
C SER A 177 6.35 15.38 -12.98
N PRO A 178 5.69 16.12 -13.89
CA PRO A 178 4.28 15.89 -14.20
C PRO A 178 4.00 14.49 -14.77
N ALA A 179 4.95 13.92 -15.51
CA ALA A 179 4.75 12.64 -16.19
C ALA A 179 5.33 11.44 -15.43
N SER A 180 5.82 11.61 -14.18
CA SER A 180 6.45 10.51 -13.44
C SER A 180 5.45 9.47 -12.96
N ASP A 181 4.32 9.90 -12.41
CA ASP A 181 3.37 9.02 -11.74
C ASP A 181 1.93 9.56 -11.85
N GLU A 182 1.07 8.78 -12.52
CA GLU A 182 -0.35 9.09 -12.69
C GLU A 182 -1.12 9.02 -11.36
N LEU A 183 -0.64 8.21 -10.40
CA LEU A 183 -1.27 8.10 -9.08
C LEU A 183 -1.25 9.42 -8.33
N ASN A 184 -0.24 10.27 -8.55
CA ASN A 184 -0.17 11.58 -7.91
C ASN A 184 -1.37 12.46 -8.28
N PHE A 185 -1.85 12.38 -9.54
CA PHE A 185 -3.05 13.11 -9.97
C PHE A 185 -4.31 12.54 -9.34
N ILE A 186 -4.46 11.21 -9.37
CA ILE A 186 -5.63 10.51 -8.83
C ILE A 186 -5.79 10.85 -7.33
N GLU A 187 -4.72 10.67 -6.55
CA GLU A 187 -4.73 10.93 -5.11
C GLU A 187 -4.96 12.41 -4.78
N LYS A 188 -4.45 13.34 -5.60
CA LYS A 188 -4.67 14.78 -5.43
C LYS A 188 -6.13 15.15 -5.68
N ILE A 189 -6.74 14.57 -6.72
CA ILE A 189 -8.16 14.76 -7.06
C ILE A 189 -9.06 14.20 -5.95
N GLU A 190 -8.82 12.97 -5.49
CA GLU A 190 -9.59 12.34 -4.42
C GLU A 190 -9.50 13.13 -3.10
N SER A 191 -8.30 13.62 -2.77
CA SER A 191 -8.09 14.48 -1.60
C SER A 191 -8.86 15.80 -1.72
N ALA A 192 -8.84 16.43 -2.89
CA ALA A 192 -9.57 17.67 -3.15
C ALA A 192 -11.09 17.46 -3.06
N ILE A 193 -11.63 16.37 -3.63
CA ILE A 193 -13.05 16.01 -3.51
C ILE A 193 -13.43 15.81 -2.04
N THR A 194 -12.63 15.07 -1.28
CA THR A 194 -12.85 14.81 0.16
C THR A 194 -12.90 16.10 0.97
N LEU A 195 -12.09 17.10 0.58
CA LEU A 195 -12.05 18.41 1.22
C LEU A 195 -13.12 19.39 0.72
N ASN A 196 -13.90 19.01 -0.30
CA ASN A 196 -14.80 19.90 -1.07
C ASN A 196 -14.08 21.06 -1.76
N GLU A 197 -12.81 20.87 -2.12
CA GLU A 197 -11.99 21.80 -2.90
C GLU A 197 -12.25 21.60 -4.40
N HIS A 198 -13.47 21.93 -4.83
CA HIS A 198 -13.96 21.66 -6.19
C HIS A 198 -13.09 22.27 -7.28
N GLN A 199 -12.59 23.49 -7.08
CA GLN A 199 -11.74 24.17 -8.05
C GLN A 199 -10.41 23.42 -8.25
N VAL A 200 -9.78 23.00 -7.15
CA VAL A 200 -8.54 22.22 -7.18
C VAL A 200 -8.74 20.90 -7.90
N ALA A 201 -9.86 20.21 -7.63
CA ALA A 201 -10.20 18.96 -8.28
C ALA A 201 -10.38 19.12 -9.80
N LEU A 202 -11.08 20.17 -10.24
CA LEU A 202 -11.29 20.49 -11.65
C LEU A 202 -9.98 20.83 -12.38
N GLU A 203 -9.15 21.68 -11.79
CA GLU A 203 -7.86 22.07 -12.38
C GLU A 203 -6.92 20.86 -12.49
N THR A 204 -6.87 20.04 -11.44
CA THR A 204 -6.03 18.84 -11.43
C THR A 204 -6.52 17.80 -12.45
N ALA A 205 -7.83 17.60 -12.58
CA ALA A 205 -8.40 16.69 -13.58
C ALA A 205 -8.12 17.16 -15.03
N LYS A 206 -8.19 18.46 -15.30
CA LYS A 206 -7.82 19.03 -16.60
C LYS A 206 -6.34 18.79 -16.89
N GLN A 207 -5.46 19.10 -15.93
CA GLN A 207 -4.03 18.85 -16.06
C GLN A 207 -3.74 17.36 -16.27
N PHE A 208 -4.46 16.47 -15.58
CA PHE A 208 -4.28 15.02 -15.74
C PHE A 208 -4.61 14.56 -17.16
N LEU A 209 -5.72 15.05 -17.74
CA LEU A 209 -6.12 14.78 -19.13
C LEU A 209 -5.11 15.33 -20.16
N GLU A 210 -4.41 16.42 -19.84
CA GLU A 210 -3.38 17.00 -20.71
C GLU A 210 -2.06 16.22 -20.66
N VAL A 211 -1.64 15.78 -19.47
CA VAL A 211 -0.38 15.05 -19.28
C VAL A 211 -0.51 13.58 -19.69
N PHE A 212 -1.67 12.96 -19.43
CA PHE A 212 -1.93 11.54 -19.68
C PHE A 212 -3.19 11.33 -20.55
N PRO A 213 -3.25 11.87 -21.79
CA PRO A 213 -4.45 11.82 -22.64
C PRO A 213 -4.85 10.41 -23.10
N GLU A 214 -3.92 9.46 -23.05
CA GLU A 214 -4.11 8.05 -23.44
C GLU A 214 -4.50 7.14 -22.27
N LYS A 215 -4.52 7.67 -21.04
CA LYS A 215 -4.82 6.88 -19.84
C LYS A 215 -6.30 6.98 -19.50
N GLU A 216 -6.94 5.83 -19.35
CA GLU A 216 -8.36 5.76 -18.97
C GLU A 216 -8.63 6.45 -17.62
N ASP A 217 -7.71 6.32 -16.66
CA ASP A 217 -7.89 6.92 -15.33
C ASP A 217 -7.99 8.44 -15.37
N ALA A 218 -7.35 9.12 -16.33
CA ALA A 218 -7.51 10.57 -16.49
C ALA A 218 -8.97 10.97 -16.79
N TYR A 219 -9.65 10.21 -17.64
CA TYR A 219 -11.06 10.44 -17.96
C TYR A 219 -11.96 10.07 -16.79
N PHE A 220 -11.72 8.93 -16.14
CA PHE A 220 -12.54 8.49 -15.02
C PHE A 220 -12.38 9.40 -13.79
N SER A 221 -11.19 9.93 -13.53
CA SER A 221 -10.98 10.96 -12.51
C SER A 221 -11.75 12.24 -12.86
N ALA A 222 -11.72 12.70 -14.12
CA ALA A 222 -12.51 13.87 -14.55
C ALA A 222 -14.02 13.66 -14.41
N LEU A 223 -14.52 12.46 -14.77
CA LEU A 223 -15.91 12.08 -14.56
C LEU A 223 -16.28 12.08 -13.08
N ASN A 224 -15.41 11.53 -12.22
CA ASN A 224 -15.62 11.52 -10.78
C ASN A 224 -15.70 12.94 -10.18
N VAL A 225 -14.86 13.87 -10.66
CA VAL A 225 -14.94 15.28 -10.26
C VAL A 225 -16.33 15.85 -10.59
N HIS A 226 -16.79 15.72 -11.84
CA HIS A 226 -18.09 16.26 -12.24
C HIS A 226 -19.26 15.57 -11.53
N TYR A 227 -19.17 14.27 -11.28
CA TYR A 227 -20.15 13.52 -10.51
C TYR A 227 -20.24 14.03 -9.07
N SER A 228 -19.11 14.20 -8.37
CA SER A 228 -19.07 14.72 -7.00
C SER A 228 -19.69 16.13 -6.87
N MET A 229 -19.57 16.93 -7.94
CA MET A 229 -20.12 18.28 -8.04
C MET A 229 -21.58 18.32 -8.54
N ARG A 230 -22.17 17.17 -8.89
CA ARG A 230 -23.48 17.05 -9.55
C ARG A 230 -23.59 17.86 -10.85
N ASN A 231 -22.48 18.01 -11.57
CA ASN A 231 -22.41 18.74 -12.82
C ASN A 231 -22.70 17.82 -14.01
N SER A 232 -23.99 17.53 -14.23
CA SER A 232 -24.45 16.59 -15.27
C SER A 232 -24.05 17.02 -16.69
N SER A 233 -24.08 18.33 -17.00
CA SER A 233 -23.64 18.85 -18.32
C SER A 233 -22.20 18.45 -18.62
N GLU A 234 -21.27 18.77 -17.72
CA GLU A 234 -19.86 18.56 -18.01
C GLU A 234 -19.46 17.09 -17.87
N PHE A 235 -20.17 16.34 -17.02
CA PHE A 235 -20.08 14.88 -17.01
C PHE A 235 -20.39 14.29 -18.39
N LYS A 236 -21.49 14.71 -19.03
CA LYS A 236 -21.85 14.26 -20.39
C LYS A 236 -20.83 14.68 -21.44
N GLN A 237 -20.23 15.87 -21.31
CA GLN A 237 -19.17 16.31 -22.21
C GLN A 237 -17.91 15.43 -22.11
N VAL A 238 -17.45 15.14 -20.89
CA VAL A 238 -16.29 14.26 -20.67
C VAL A 238 -16.60 12.83 -21.15
N MET A 239 -17.81 12.33 -20.91
CA MET A 239 -18.29 11.05 -21.44
C MET A 239 -18.23 10.98 -22.97
N ASN A 240 -18.69 12.03 -23.64
CA ASN A 240 -18.64 12.09 -25.11
C ASN A 240 -17.20 12.18 -25.63
N LYS A 241 -16.33 12.95 -24.96
CA LYS A 241 -14.90 13.01 -25.28
C LYS A 241 -14.24 11.64 -25.15
N LEU A 242 -14.52 10.91 -24.07
CA LEU A 242 -14.06 9.55 -23.83
C LEU A 242 -14.57 8.56 -24.90
N ARG A 243 -15.81 8.69 -25.35
CA ARG A 243 -16.36 7.85 -26.43
C ARG A 243 -15.72 8.12 -27.79
N SER A 244 -15.30 9.36 -28.02
CA SER A 244 -14.65 9.77 -29.27
C SER A 244 -13.13 9.54 -29.28
N SER A 245 -12.54 9.15 -28.16
CA SER A 245 -11.10 8.90 -28.08
C SER A 245 -10.77 7.47 -28.49
N ASP A 246 -9.54 7.26 -28.96
CA ASP A 246 -9.03 5.95 -29.39
C ASP A 246 -8.46 5.12 -28.21
N ILE A 247 -8.77 5.50 -26.97
CA ILE A 247 -8.17 4.87 -25.79
C ILE A 247 -8.71 3.47 -25.57
N LYS A 248 -7.82 2.56 -25.14
CA LYS A 248 -8.21 1.19 -24.78
C LYS A 248 -8.66 1.14 -23.34
N LEU A 249 -9.95 0.90 -23.15
CA LEU A 249 -10.53 0.73 -21.82
C LEU A 249 -10.34 -0.70 -21.30
N SER A 250 -10.01 -0.81 -20.01
CA SER A 250 -10.00 -2.08 -19.29
C SER A 250 -11.42 -2.64 -19.15
N PRO A 251 -11.59 -3.97 -18.95
CA PRO A 251 -12.90 -4.58 -18.79
C PRO A 251 -13.73 -3.95 -17.66
N ASP A 252 -13.09 -3.56 -16.56
CA ASP A 252 -13.76 -2.92 -15.43
C ASP A 252 -14.31 -1.54 -15.80
N LYS A 253 -13.45 -0.67 -16.37
CA LYS A 253 -13.85 0.67 -16.80
C LYS A 253 -14.90 0.64 -17.92
N LEU A 254 -14.84 -0.34 -18.83
CA LEU A 254 -15.89 -0.57 -19.83
C LEU A 254 -17.25 -0.89 -19.18
N ASN A 255 -17.26 -1.70 -18.12
CA ASN A 255 -18.50 -2.01 -17.41
C ASN A 255 -19.04 -0.79 -16.67
N GLN A 256 -18.17 0.00 -16.03
CA GLN A 256 -18.55 1.27 -15.41
C GLN A 256 -19.15 2.26 -16.43
N LEU A 257 -18.51 2.38 -17.60
CA LEU A 257 -19.00 3.23 -18.68
C LEU A 257 -20.39 2.81 -19.16
N ARG A 258 -20.60 1.51 -19.37
CA ARG A 258 -21.89 0.94 -19.79
C ARG A 258 -22.99 1.21 -18.76
N PHE A 259 -22.68 1.05 -17.49
CA PHE A 259 -23.61 1.34 -16.40
C PHE A 259 -24.07 2.80 -16.44
N TRP A 260 -23.16 3.76 -16.63
CA TRP A 260 -23.51 5.18 -16.74
C TRP A 260 -24.31 5.50 -18.00
N LEU A 261 -23.98 4.88 -19.14
CA LEU A 261 -24.72 5.08 -20.39
C LEU A 261 -26.16 4.58 -20.30
N GLN A 262 -26.39 3.43 -19.65
CA GLN A 262 -27.75 2.93 -19.42
C GLN A 262 -28.57 3.92 -18.58
N GLY A 263 -27.96 4.54 -17.56
CA GLY A 263 -28.63 5.55 -16.73
C GLY A 263 -29.08 6.79 -17.52
N ASP A 264 -28.26 7.27 -18.47
CA ASP A 264 -28.59 8.45 -19.29
C ASP A 264 -29.77 8.19 -20.25
N GLU A 265 -29.90 6.97 -20.78
CA GLU A 265 -31.05 6.59 -21.63
C GLU A 265 -32.39 6.63 -20.87
N TYR A 266 -32.39 6.34 -19.57
CA TYR A 266 -33.58 6.45 -18.73
C TYR A 266 -33.91 7.90 -18.36
N GLU A 267 -32.92 8.76 -18.14
CA GLU A 267 -33.15 10.19 -17.85
C GLU A 267 -33.67 10.96 -19.07
N GLN A 268 -33.30 10.57 -20.30
CA GLN A 268 -33.80 11.22 -21.52
C GLN A 268 -35.25 10.84 -21.88
N GLN A 269 -35.81 9.81 -21.23
CA GLN A 269 -37.19 9.34 -21.44
C GLN A 269 -38.19 9.90 -20.41
N LEU A 270 -37.70 10.64 -19.40
CA LEU A 270 -38.49 11.34 -18.38
C LEU A 270 -38.63 12.83 -18.74
#